data_AF-A0A950W3R6-F1
#
_entry.id   AF-A0A950W3R6-F1
#
_cell.length_a   1.000
_cell.length_b   1.000
_cell.length_c   1.000
_cell.angle_alpha   90.00
_cell.angle_beta   90.00
_cell.angle_gamma   90.00
#
_symmetry.space_group_name_H-M   'P 1'
#
loop_
_entity.id
_entity.type
_entity.pdbx_description
1 polymer ?
#
loop_
_entity_poly.entity_id
_entity_poly.type
_entity_poly.pdbx_seq_one_letter_code
_entity_poly.pdbx_strand_id
1 'polypeptide(L)'
;MSYCLRARRVPVVVALAAALIPSSGGALAAGRRVLRAAVPGHRLARTALLPCPTADYTLQAVAERLDAADLGIAWFALRGSYSCRLDLPLRFAVQPASDTAAQPLGTLGGVQGSPSMVMVHASLTPGAVVIRAWAWTNWCGPGGRFTLLARSSASSNSWTGPVAAPDCSSPELPSTLTPSILNLPGCPPRGYSLSTYGGEGFRQRIIGYAAIVSRGGSPCILRARLSLTVQEMRAHGWATAPEIRGNSASTTVAVVLARGSPAELFWSWTNWCGGGGPFRWLVRAGQQSATARAARVPACDPSGSASTLQPFFNPPYPVPPSRRLKY
;
A
#
# COMPACT_ATOMS: atom_id res chain seq x y z
N MET A 1 -5.60 -2.85 -51.08
CA MET A 1 -4.29 -2.19 -51.15
C MET A 1 -4.48 -0.75 -50.71
N SER A 2 -4.22 -0.46 -49.43
CA SER A 2 -4.50 0.85 -48.84
C SER A 2 -3.22 1.38 -48.19
N TYR A 3 -2.75 2.52 -48.67
CA TYR A 3 -1.57 3.24 -48.20
C TYR A 3 -1.90 3.98 -46.89
N CYS A 4 -1.19 3.65 -45.81
CA CYS A 4 -1.16 4.48 -44.59
C CYS A 4 0.12 5.33 -44.58
N LEU A 5 -0.07 6.65 -44.70
CA LEU A 5 0.97 7.67 -44.58
C LEU A 5 1.58 7.68 -43.16
N ARG A 6 2.90 7.48 -43.09
CA ARG A 6 3.72 7.65 -41.88
C ARG A 6 3.96 9.13 -41.61
N ALA A 7 3.41 9.65 -40.52
CA ALA A 7 3.85 10.93 -39.95
C ALA A 7 5.18 10.74 -39.20
N ARG A 8 6.24 11.35 -39.71
CA ARG A 8 7.55 11.45 -39.04
C ARG A 8 7.43 12.42 -37.85
N ARG A 9 7.77 11.96 -36.64
CA ARG A 9 8.02 12.83 -35.48
C ARG A 9 9.51 13.20 -35.46
N VAL A 10 9.77 14.50 -35.52
CA VAL A 10 11.10 15.11 -35.33
C VAL A 10 11.39 15.18 -33.82
N PRO A 11 12.56 14.74 -33.33
CA PRO A 11 12.96 15.04 -31.95
C PRO A 11 13.51 16.46 -31.86
N VAL A 12 12.89 17.29 -31.00
CA VAL A 12 13.46 18.57 -30.57
C VAL A 12 14.50 18.29 -29.50
N VAL A 13 15.77 18.48 -29.85
CA VAL A 13 16.90 18.47 -28.92
C VAL A 13 16.97 19.85 -28.27
N VAL A 14 16.77 19.94 -26.95
CA VAL A 14 17.05 21.16 -26.18
C VAL A 14 18.38 20.96 -25.47
N ALA A 15 19.41 21.65 -25.97
CA ALA A 15 20.72 21.76 -25.34
C ALA A 15 20.67 22.84 -24.24
N LEU A 16 21.06 22.47 -23.02
CA LEU A 16 21.32 23.40 -21.91
C LEU A 16 22.77 23.86 -22.01
N ALA A 17 22.98 25.12 -22.41
CA ALA A 17 24.27 25.78 -22.34
C ALA A 17 24.52 26.31 -20.91
N ALA A 18 25.72 26.01 -20.40
CA ALA A 18 26.26 26.57 -19.18
C ALA A 18 26.64 28.05 -19.36
N ALA A 19 26.45 28.86 -18.31
CA ALA A 19 27.13 30.15 -18.19
C ALA A 19 27.51 30.37 -16.72
N LEU A 20 28.81 30.27 -16.45
CA LEU A 20 29.51 30.77 -15.27
C LEU A 20 30.06 32.16 -15.62
N ILE A 21 29.70 33.21 -14.88
CA ILE A 21 30.48 34.46 -14.79
C ILE A 21 30.29 35.06 -13.38
N PRO A 22 31.37 35.37 -12.63
CA PRO A 22 31.31 36.25 -11.46
C PRO A 22 32.00 37.60 -11.68
N SER A 23 31.58 38.58 -10.85
CA SER A 23 32.18 39.90 -10.54
C SER A 23 32.22 40.93 -11.70
N SER A 24 31.75 42.16 -11.55
CA SER A 24 32.20 43.22 -10.62
C SER A 24 31.26 44.46 -10.71
N GLY A 25 31.30 45.35 -9.71
CA GLY A 25 30.26 46.36 -9.45
C GLY A 25 30.27 47.64 -10.29
N GLY A 26 29.38 48.58 -9.92
CA GLY A 26 29.32 49.94 -10.45
C GLY A 26 27.89 50.44 -10.65
N ALA A 27 27.47 51.38 -9.81
CA ALA A 27 26.19 52.07 -9.89
C ALA A 27 26.10 52.98 -11.13
N LEU A 28 24.90 53.07 -11.74
CA LEU A 28 24.26 54.32 -12.18
C LEU A 28 22.89 54.02 -12.81
N ALA A 29 21.92 54.84 -12.46
CA ALA A 29 20.52 54.78 -12.87
C ALA A 29 20.31 55.31 -14.29
N ALA A 30 19.52 54.62 -15.12
CA ALA A 30 18.72 55.19 -16.19
C ALA A 30 17.70 54.15 -16.68
N GLY A 31 16.46 54.61 -16.89
CA GLY A 31 15.28 53.77 -17.08
C GLY A 31 15.34 52.78 -18.24
N ARG A 32 14.81 51.58 -17.99
CA ARG A 32 14.41 50.62 -19.02
C ARG A 32 12.95 50.25 -18.84
N ARG A 33 12.15 50.59 -19.85
CA ARG A 33 10.79 50.10 -20.07
C ARG A 33 10.79 48.58 -19.94
N VAL A 34 10.05 48.06 -18.97
CA VAL A 34 9.72 46.63 -18.89
C VAL A 34 8.66 46.35 -19.95
N LEU A 35 9.09 45.90 -21.13
CA LEU A 35 8.23 45.16 -22.04
C LEU A 35 7.83 43.86 -21.32
N ARG A 36 6.62 43.82 -20.77
CA ARG A 36 5.95 42.56 -20.42
C ARG A 36 5.72 41.80 -21.74
N ALA A 37 6.71 41.01 -22.15
CA ALA A 37 6.47 39.95 -23.10
C ALA A 37 5.48 38.99 -22.44
N ALA A 38 4.26 38.96 -22.97
CA ALA A 38 3.30 37.92 -22.66
C ALA A 38 3.92 36.59 -23.09
N VAL A 39 4.52 35.86 -22.14
CA VAL A 39 4.90 34.47 -22.35
C VAL A 39 3.59 33.74 -22.67
N PRO A 40 3.42 33.18 -23.88
CA PRO A 40 2.25 32.38 -24.18
C PRO A 40 2.17 31.29 -23.14
N GLY A 41 1.06 31.24 -22.41
CA GLY A 41 0.84 30.25 -21.38
C GLY A 41 1.01 28.87 -21.97
N HIS A 42 2.15 28.24 -21.73
CA HIS A 42 2.32 26.81 -21.85
C HIS A 42 1.35 26.20 -20.83
N ARG A 43 0.10 25.97 -21.26
CA ARG A 43 -0.75 24.95 -20.68
C ARG A 43 0.03 23.66 -20.85
N LEU A 44 0.83 23.31 -19.84
CA LEU A 44 1.40 21.98 -19.71
C LEU A 44 0.21 21.03 -19.87
N ALA A 45 0.18 20.33 -21.01
CA ALA A 45 -0.81 19.31 -21.27
C ALA A 45 -0.73 18.35 -20.08
N ARG A 46 -1.75 18.37 -19.20
CA ARG A 46 -1.84 17.41 -18.10
C ARG A 46 -1.83 16.03 -18.74
N THR A 47 -0.71 15.33 -18.67
CA THR A 47 -0.62 13.96 -19.14
C THR A 47 -1.67 13.17 -18.37
N ALA A 48 -2.70 12.71 -19.08
CA ALA A 48 -3.76 11.93 -18.46
C ALA A 48 -3.13 10.65 -17.89
N LEU A 49 -3.29 10.44 -16.59
CA LEU A 49 -2.85 9.19 -15.94
C LEU A 49 -3.67 8.03 -16.50
N LEU A 50 -3.00 6.92 -16.80
CA LEU A 50 -3.65 5.67 -17.20
C LEU A 50 -4.43 5.07 -16.02
N PRO A 51 -5.54 4.34 -16.26
CA PRO A 51 -6.23 3.61 -15.21
C PRO A 51 -5.30 2.63 -14.49
N CYS A 52 -5.44 2.49 -13.18
CA CYS A 52 -4.69 1.51 -12.40
C CYS A 52 -5.15 0.09 -12.73
N PRO A 53 -4.27 -0.82 -13.18
CA PRO A 53 -4.56 -2.24 -13.22
C PRO A 53 -4.88 -2.76 -11.83
N THR A 54 -5.77 -3.73 -11.72
CA THR A 54 -6.21 -4.32 -10.44
C THR A 54 -5.09 -4.99 -9.66
N ALA A 55 -4.06 -5.48 -10.38
CA ALA A 55 -2.86 -6.04 -9.78
C ALA A 55 -1.95 -4.99 -9.12
N ASP A 56 -2.09 -3.71 -9.49
CA ASP A 56 -1.16 -2.63 -9.14
C ASP A 56 -1.63 -1.80 -7.95
N TYR A 57 -2.76 -2.11 -7.33
CA TYR A 57 -3.18 -1.53 -6.07
C TYR A 57 -3.69 -2.58 -5.08
N THR A 58 -3.62 -2.27 -3.79
CA THR A 58 -4.32 -3.00 -2.73
C THR A 58 -5.56 -2.23 -2.33
N LEU A 59 -6.66 -2.92 -2.10
CA LEU A 59 -7.76 -2.44 -1.26
C LEU A 59 -7.70 -3.20 0.07
N GLN A 60 -7.60 -2.46 1.16
CA GLN A 60 -7.65 -3.00 2.53
C GLN A 60 -8.72 -2.26 3.31
N ALA A 61 -9.23 -2.91 4.34
CA ALA A 61 -10.20 -2.30 5.23
C ALA A 61 -10.00 -2.78 6.66
N VAL A 62 -10.26 -1.89 7.61
CA VAL A 62 -10.33 -2.19 9.04
C VAL A 62 -11.55 -1.50 9.61
N ALA A 63 -11.98 -1.96 10.78
CA ALA A 63 -13.08 -1.36 11.48
C ALA A 63 -12.60 -1.03 12.90
N GLU A 64 -12.81 0.21 13.30
CA GLU A 64 -12.14 0.85 14.44
C GLU A 64 -13.11 1.78 15.15
N ARG A 65 -13.03 1.83 16.48
CA ARG A 65 -13.77 2.81 17.27
C ARG A 65 -12.89 4.03 17.47
N LEU A 66 -13.30 5.16 16.92
CA LEU A 66 -12.65 6.45 17.11
C LEU A 66 -13.58 7.38 17.88
N ASP A 67 -13.10 7.80 19.05
CA ASP A 67 -13.89 8.56 20.02
C ASP A 67 -15.19 7.81 20.39
N ALA A 68 -16.33 8.30 19.88
CA ALA A 68 -17.65 7.73 20.11
C ALA A 68 -18.27 7.08 18.85
N ALA A 69 -17.54 7.02 17.73
CA ALA A 69 -18.04 6.48 16.46
C ALA A 69 -17.34 5.17 16.09
N ASP A 70 -18.13 4.15 15.77
CA ASP A 70 -17.63 2.94 15.14
C ASP A 70 -17.47 3.20 13.64
N LEU A 71 -16.22 3.14 13.16
CA LEU A 71 -15.85 3.49 11.80
C LEU A 71 -15.42 2.26 11.00
N GLY A 72 -15.92 2.16 9.77
CA GLY A 72 -15.34 1.31 8.74
C GLY A 72 -14.37 2.15 7.91
N ILE A 73 -13.09 1.80 7.91
CA ILE A 73 -12.04 2.52 7.20
C ILE A 73 -11.54 1.61 6.08
N ALA A 74 -11.66 2.05 4.82
CA ALA A 74 -10.99 1.39 3.71
C ALA A 74 -9.94 2.30 3.09
N TRP A 75 -8.90 1.69 2.55
CA TRP A 75 -7.88 2.44 1.85
C TRP A 75 -7.35 1.71 0.62
N PHE A 76 -6.96 2.52 -0.35
CA PHE A 76 -6.22 2.09 -1.52
C PHE A 76 -4.77 2.54 -1.40
N ALA A 77 -3.86 1.64 -1.74
CA ALA A 77 -2.44 1.95 -1.85
C ALA A 77 -1.88 1.33 -3.12
N LEU A 78 -0.96 2.06 -3.76
CA LEU A 78 -0.28 1.59 -4.96
C LEU A 78 0.77 0.53 -4.60
N ARG A 79 0.83 -0.53 -5.41
CA ARG A 79 1.85 -1.59 -5.37
C ARG A 79 3.00 -1.33 -6.36
N GLY A 80 2.69 -0.65 -7.46
CA GLY A 80 3.64 -0.32 -8.53
C GLY A 80 4.51 0.91 -8.23
N SER A 81 5.43 1.18 -9.16
CA SER A 81 6.37 2.32 -9.13
C SER A 81 5.92 3.53 -9.96
N TYR A 82 4.77 3.44 -10.62
CA TYR A 82 4.28 4.46 -11.55
C TYR A 82 2.94 5.04 -11.09
N SER A 83 2.65 6.28 -11.49
CA SER A 83 1.38 6.92 -11.12
C SER A 83 0.24 6.46 -12.02
N CYS A 84 -0.94 6.21 -11.46
CA CYS A 84 -2.13 5.78 -12.19
C CYS A 84 -3.41 6.38 -11.60
N ARG A 85 -4.53 6.25 -12.31
CA ARG A 85 -5.84 6.76 -11.93
C ARG A 85 -6.75 5.63 -11.45
N LEU A 86 -7.33 5.78 -10.27
CA LEU A 86 -8.43 4.95 -9.80
C LEU A 86 -9.76 5.61 -10.15
N ASP A 87 -10.60 4.86 -10.85
CA ASP A 87 -12.01 5.15 -11.08
C ASP A 87 -12.81 3.87 -10.85
N LEU A 88 -13.26 3.63 -9.61
CA LEU A 88 -13.99 2.41 -9.30
C LEU A 88 -15.09 2.62 -8.25
N PRO A 89 -16.19 1.85 -8.32
CA PRO A 89 -17.19 1.84 -7.27
C PRO A 89 -16.68 1.07 -6.06
N LEU A 90 -16.89 1.65 -4.87
CA LEU A 90 -16.60 1.02 -3.59
C LEU A 90 -17.90 0.92 -2.80
N ARG A 91 -18.26 -0.32 -2.45
CA ARG A 91 -19.44 -0.68 -1.67
C ARG A 91 -19.06 -0.85 -0.20
N PHE A 92 -19.79 -0.19 0.69
CA PHE A 92 -19.73 -0.42 2.13
C PHE A 92 -21.01 -1.08 2.61
N ALA A 93 -20.90 -2.05 3.50
CA ALA A 93 -22.07 -2.69 4.09
C ALA A 93 -21.77 -3.17 5.50
N VAL A 94 -22.81 -3.18 6.34
CA VAL A 94 -22.77 -3.89 7.63
C VAL A 94 -23.36 -5.29 7.44
N GLN A 95 -22.67 -6.30 7.95
CA GLN A 95 -23.12 -7.69 7.97
C GLN A 95 -22.95 -8.27 9.37
N PRO A 96 -23.81 -9.21 9.80
CA PRO A 96 -23.50 -10.03 10.96
C PRO A 96 -22.14 -10.74 10.75
N ALA A 97 -21.29 -10.76 11.77
CA ALA A 97 -20.06 -11.54 11.70
C ALA A 97 -20.43 -13.03 11.70
N SER A 98 -20.07 -13.73 10.63
CA SER A 98 -20.15 -15.19 10.59
C SER A 98 -18.83 -15.78 11.08
N ASP A 99 -18.90 -16.72 12.01
CA ASP A 99 -17.74 -17.56 12.36
C ASP A 99 -17.34 -18.48 11.19
N THR A 100 -18.22 -18.65 10.19
CA THR A 100 -17.91 -19.35 8.94
C THR A 100 -17.58 -18.32 7.86
N ALA A 101 -16.30 -18.21 7.52
CA ALA A 101 -15.75 -17.30 6.51
C ALA A 101 -16.30 -17.49 5.07
N ALA A 102 -17.23 -18.44 4.86
CA ALA A 102 -17.61 -18.96 3.56
C ALA A 102 -18.98 -18.49 3.04
N GLN A 103 -19.81 -17.80 3.83
CA GLN A 103 -21.08 -17.28 3.31
C GLN A 103 -21.27 -15.79 3.62
N PRO A 104 -21.54 -14.96 2.59
CA PRO A 104 -22.03 -13.62 2.81
C PRO A 104 -23.43 -13.74 3.40
N LEU A 105 -23.53 -13.63 4.73
CA LEU A 105 -24.81 -13.32 5.36
C LEU A 105 -25.33 -12.05 4.70
N GLY A 106 -26.62 -12.04 4.36
CA GLY A 106 -27.27 -10.88 3.75
C GLY A 106 -26.90 -9.60 4.50
N THR A 107 -26.88 -8.47 3.79
CA THR A 107 -26.69 -7.16 4.43
C THR A 107 -27.68 -7.01 5.57
N LEU A 108 -27.23 -6.50 6.71
CA LEU A 108 -28.08 -6.28 7.87
C LEU A 108 -29.20 -5.31 7.49
N GLY A 109 -30.44 -5.81 7.46
CA GLY A 109 -31.62 -4.97 7.27
C GLY A 109 -31.76 -3.95 8.41
N GLY A 110 -32.33 -2.79 8.12
CA GLY A 110 -32.59 -1.75 9.13
C GLY A 110 -31.42 -0.81 9.44
N VAL A 111 -30.27 -0.94 8.75
CA VAL A 111 -29.22 0.09 8.77
C VAL A 111 -29.39 0.99 7.54
N GLN A 112 -29.91 2.20 7.75
CA GLN A 112 -30.08 3.18 6.69
C GLN A 112 -28.73 3.52 6.05
N GLY A 113 -28.67 3.46 4.72
CA GLY A 113 -27.43 3.65 3.97
C GLY A 113 -26.54 2.41 3.84
N SER A 114 -27.00 1.23 4.31
CA SER A 114 -26.31 -0.06 4.07
C SER A 114 -27.09 -0.90 3.05
N PRO A 115 -26.51 -1.30 1.91
CA PRO A 115 -25.16 -0.95 1.45
C PRO A 115 -25.05 0.49 0.95
N SER A 116 -23.92 1.14 1.23
CA SER A 116 -23.54 2.45 0.67
C SER A 116 -22.64 2.22 -0.55
N MET A 117 -22.81 3.03 -1.59
CA MET A 117 -21.97 3.01 -2.78
C MET A 117 -21.30 4.37 -2.95
N VAL A 118 -19.98 4.39 -3.13
CA VAL A 118 -19.25 5.61 -3.49
C VAL A 118 -18.35 5.37 -4.69
N MET A 119 -18.27 6.34 -5.59
CA MET A 119 -17.28 6.34 -6.65
C MET A 119 -15.96 6.88 -6.12
N VAL A 120 -14.90 6.09 -6.24
CA VAL A 120 -13.53 6.49 -5.89
C VAL A 120 -12.87 7.03 -7.15
N HIS A 121 -12.74 8.36 -7.21
CA HIS A 121 -11.93 9.07 -8.19
C HIS A 121 -10.67 9.57 -7.52
N ALA A 122 -9.53 8.96 -7.83
CA ALA A 122 -8.26 9.34 -7.21
C ALA A 122 -7.07 9.08 -8.13
N SER A 123 -5.97 9.81 -7.89
CA SER A 123 -4.67 9.49 -8.47
C SER A 123 -3.86 8.73 -7.43
N LEU A 124 -3.40 7.53 -7.77
CA LEU A 124 -2.45 6.78 -6.97
C LEU A 124 -1.03 7.05 -7.47
N THR A 125 -0.18 7.48 -6.56
CA THR A 125 1.27 7.62 -6.78
C THR A 125 2.01 6.74 -5.78
N PRO A 126 3.27 6.35 -6.04
CA PRO A 126 4.05 5.58 -5.08
C PRO A 126 4.11 6.26 -3.71
N GLY A 127 3.68 5.55 -2.66
CA GLY A 127 3.60 6.08 -1.29
C GLY A 127 2.36 6.94 -0.97
N ALA A 128 1.41 7.07 -1.89
CA ALA A 128 0.11 7.67 -1.61
C ALA A 128 -0.88 6.64 -1.05
N VAL A 129 -1.80 7.12 -0.20
CA VAL A 129 -2.95 6.36 0.29
C VAL A 129 -4.20 7.16 0.01
N VAL A 130 -5.23 6.49 -0.50
CA VAL A 130 -6.58 7.07 -0.63
C VAL A 130 -7.46 6.43 0.41
N ILE A 131 -7.93 7.21 1.37
CA ILE A 131 -8.76 6.73 2.48
C ILE A 131 -10.22 7.07 2.22
N ARG A 132 -11.11 6.16 2.61
CA ARG A 132 -12.54 6.38 2.71
C ARG A 132 -13.05 5.78 4.02
N ALA A 133 -13.96 6.47 4.69
CA ALA A 133 -14.50 6.03 5.97
C ALA A 133 -16.02 6.17 6.03
N TRP A 134 -16.67 5.30 6.80
CA TRP A 134 -18.10 5.35 7.11
C TRP A 134 -18.27 5.23 8.61
N ALA A 135 -19.12 6.07 9.17
CA ALA A 135 -19.54 5.96 10.56
C ALA A 135 -20.83 5.15 10.63
N TRP A 136 -20.82 4.12 11.48
CA TRP A 136 -22.02 3.42 11.88
C TRP A 136 -22.49 3.99 13.22
N THR A 137 -23.75 4.43 13.28
CA THR A 137 -24.34 5.03 14.49
C THR A 137 -25.68 4.39 14.87
N ASN A 138 -25.97 4.42 16.16
CA ASN A 138 -27.27 4.14 16.78
C ASN A 138 -27.87 2.76 16.44
N TRP A 139 -27.28 1.67 16.94
CA TRP A 139 -27.79 0.33 16.72
C TRP A 139 -28.69 -0.14 17.86
N CYS A 140 -29.99 -0.19 17.61
CA CYS A 140 -31.02 -0.66 18.55
C CYS A 140 -31.51 -2.10 18.26
N GLY A 141 -30.81 -2.83 17.39
CA GLY A 141 -31.11 -4.22 17.09
C GLY A 141 -30.47 -5.19 18.09
N PRO A 142 -30.54 -6.51 17.84
CA PRO A 142 -29.93 -7.50 18.73
C PRO A 142 -28.43 -7.26 18.86
N GLY A 143 -27.90 -7.48 20.06
CA GLY A 143 -26.47 -7.51 20.30
C GLY A 143 -25.79 -8.61 19.47
N GLY A 144 -24.51 -8.39 19.13
CA GLY A 144 -23.77 -9.35 18.34
C GLY A 144 -22.43 -8.80 17.85
N ARG A 145 -21.69 -9.64 17.12
CA ARG A 145 -20.50 -9.22 16.38
C ARG A 145 -20.90 -8.90 14.96
N PHE A 146 -20.38 -7.82 14.42
CA PHE A 146 -20.67 -7.37 13.08
C PHE A 146 -19.38 -7.23 12.28
N THR A 147 -19.48 -7.09 10.97
CA THR A 147 -18.37 -6.84 10.06
C THR A 147 -18.74 -5.68 9.15
N LEU A 148 -17.83 -4.71 8.99
CA LEU A 148 -17.97 -3.59 8.06
C LEU A 148 -17.31 -3.93 6.73
N LEU A 149 -18.03 -4.54 5.81
CA LEU A 149 -17.44 -4.94 4.53
C LEU A 149 -17.16 -3.73 3.63
N ALA A 150 -15.94 -3.66 3.06
CA ALA A 150 -15.62 -2.78 1.94
C ALA A 150 -15.33 -3.62 0.70
N ARG A 151 -16.00 -3.36 -0.43
CA ARG A 151 -15.86 -4.19 -1.63
C ARG A 151 -15.81 -3.34 -2.89
N SER A 152 -14.80 -3.57 -3.72
CA SER A 152 -14.75 -3.02 -5.07
C SER A 152 -15.15 -4.09 -6.09
N SER A 153 -15.72 -3.69 -7.22
CA SER A 153 -15.99 -4.59 -8.34
C SER A 153 -14.71 -5.17 -8.98
N ALA A 154 -13.58 -4.48 -8.80
CA ALA A 154 -12.35 -4.77 -9.51
C ALA A 154 -11.32 -5.56 -8.66
N SER A 155 -11.55 -5.73 -7.36
CA SER A 155 -10.69 -6.53 -6.48
C SER A 155 -11.49 -7.60 -5.75
N SER A 156 -10.87 -8.76 -5.48
CA SER A 156 -11.40 -9.68 -4.47
C SER A 156 -11.54 -8.94 -3.14
N ASN A 157 -12.57 -9.30 -2.37
CA ASN A 157 -13.10 -8.57 -1.22
C ASN A 157 -12.02 -8.01 -0.27
N SER A 158 -12.16 -6.77 0.21
CA SER A 158 -11.43 -6.33 1.41
C SER A 158 -12.31 -6.53 2.63
N TRP A 159 -11.89 -7.42 3.51
CA TRP A 159 -12.62 -7.76 4.72
C TRP A 159 -12.12 -6.88 5.86
N THR A 160 -13.02 -6.31 6.66
CA THR A 160 -12.66 -5.73 7.95
C THR A 160 -12.73 -6.80 9.03
N GLY A 161 -11.94 -6.65 10.08
CA GLY A 161 -12.18 -7.40 11.32
C GLY A 161 -13.60 -7.20 11.88
N PRO A 162 -14.02 -8.05 12.82
CA PRO A 162 -15.29 -7.91 13.50
C PRO A 162 -15.29 -6.66 14.39
N VAL A 163 -16.44 -5.96 14.44
CA VAL A 163 -16.70 -4.83 15.33
C VAL A 163 -17.86 -5.10 16.27
N ALA A 164 -17.84 -4.39 17.39
CA ALA A 164 -19.02 -4.18 18.20
C ALA A 164 -19.99 -3.27 17.45
N ALA A 165 -21.29 -3.48 17.66
CA ALA A 165 -22.27 -2.49 17.25
C ALA A 165 -22.16 -1.22 18.12
N PRO A 166 -22.48 -0.05 17.55
CA PRO A 166 -22.63 1.16 18.34
C PRO A 166 -23.77 1.01 19.35
N ASP A 167 -23.70 1.73 20.45
CA ASP A 167 -24.74 1.72 21.47
C ASP A 167 -26.05 2.33 20.91
N CYS A 168 -27.20 1.84 21.38
CA CYS A 168 -28.51 2.45 21.11
C CYS A 168 -28.67 3.66 22.04
N SER A 169 -28.32 4.85 21.57
CA SER A 169 -28.49 6.09 22.33
C SER A 169 -29.91 6.66 22.21
N SER A 170 -30.60 6.37 21.11
CA SER A 170 -31.93 6.90 20.78
C SER A 170 -32.76 5.84 20.07
N PRO A 171 -33.64 5.10 20.78
CA PRO A 171 -34.49 4.05 20.21
C PRO A 171 -35.38 4.51 19.04
N GLU A 172 -35.74 5.78 19.03
CA GLU A 172 -36.57 6.42 18.01
C GLU A 172 -35.80 6.77 16.72
N LEU A 173 -34.47 6.85 16.78
CA LEU A 173 -33.66 7.18 15.61
C LEU A 173 -33.24 5.91 14.84
N PRO A 174 -33.13 5.97 13.50
CA PRO A 174 -32.65 4.82 12.75
C PRO A 174 -31.17 4.56 13.00
N SER A 175 -30.76 3.31 12.82
CA SER A 175 -29.35 2.95 12.66
C SER A 175 -28.86 3.45 11.30
N THR A 176 -27.73 4.14 11.24
CA THR A 176 -27.25 4.74 9.98
C THR A 176 -25.80 4.40 9.67
N LEU A 177 -25.49 4.25 8.38
CA LEU A 177 -24.14 4.12 7.86
C LEU A 177 -23.85 5.30 6.94
N THR A 178 -23.11 6.29 7.43
CA THR A 178 -22.89 7.57 6.73
C THR A 178 -21.42 7.74 6.33
N PRO A 179 -21.12 8.29 5.14
CA PRO A 179 -19.75 8.66 4.79
C PRO A 179 -19.17 9.64 5.80
N SER A 180 -17.92 9.39 6.21
CA SER A 180 -17.19 10.20 7.17
C SER A 180 -15.88 10.69 6.60
N ILE A 181 -15.51 11.92 6.93
CA ILE A 181 -14.21 12.50 6.60
C ILE A 181 -13.26 12.10 7.72
N LEU A 182 -12.24 11.30 7.38
CA LEU A 182 -11.26 10.84 8.35
C LEU A 182 -9.87 11.37 7.99
N ASN A 183 -9.29 12.14 8.91
CA ASN A 183 -7.91 12.60 8.84
C ASN A 183 -7.09 11.77 9.83
N LEU A 184 -6.35 10.79 9.32
CA LEU A 184 -5.47 9.98 10.14
C LEU A 184 -4.08 10.65 10.28
N PRO A 185 -3.54 10.74 11.51
CA PRO A 185 -2.19 11.27 11.72
C PRO A 185 -1.13 10.33 11.15
N GLY A 186 0.10 10.82 11.01
CA GLY A 186 1.25 9.97 10.69
C GLY A 186 1.59 9.04 11.86
N CYS A 187 1.94 7.79 11.56
CA CYS A 187 2.37 6.86 12.61
C CYS A 187 3.70 7.32 13.23
N PRO A 188 3.81 7.43 14.57
CA PRO A 188 5.08 7.73 15.22
C PRO A 188 6.04 6.54 15.07
N PRO A 189 7.37 6.73 15.04
CA PRO A 189 8.35 5.66 14.88
C PRO A 189 8.28 4.53 15.93
N ARG A 190 7.74 4.84 17.13
CA ARG A 190 7.52 3.89 18.23
C ARG A 190 6.12 3.27 18.23
N GLY A 191 5.22 3.74 17.37
CA GLY A 191 3.81 3.29 17.29
C GLY A 191 3.61 2.03 16.45
N TYR A 192 4.65 1.51 15.82
CA TYR A 192 4.61 0.26 15.06
C TYR A 192 5.80 -0.63 15.36
N SER A 193 5.65 -1.92 15.11
CA SER A 193 6.74 -2.90 15.04
C SER A 193 6.89 -3.40 13.62
N LEU A 194 8.14 -3.72 13.26
CA LEU A 194 8.47 -4.44 12.05
C LEU A 194 8.86 -5.86 12.46
N SER A 195 8.26 -6.86 11.85
CA SER A 195 8.68 -8.25 11.95
C SER A 195 8.93 -8.80 10.56
N THR A 196 9.76 -9.83 10.48
CA THR A 196 10.02 -10.56 9.25
C THR A 196 10.12 -12.03 9.57
N TYR A 197 9.72 -12.87 8.62
CA TYR A 197 9.89 -14.31 8.70
C TYR A 197 10.32 -14.84 7.33
N GLY A 198 11.25 -15.80 7.35
CA GLY A 198 11.64 -16.50 6.15
C GLY A 198 10.57 -17.51 5.79
N GLY A 199 10.00 -17.39 4.59
CA GLY A 199 9.12 -18.42 4.04
C GLY A 199 9.90 -19.71 3.75
N GLU A 200 9.15 -20.81 3.70
CA GLU A 200 9.63 -22.06 3.12
C GLU A 200 9.77 -21.89 1.60
N GLY A 201 10.74 -22.58 0.99
CA GLY A 201 10.87 -22.58 -0.46
C GLY A 201 9.60 -23.12 -1.11
N PHE A 202 8.95 -22.33 -1.96
CA PHE A 202 7.82 -22.79 -2.77
C PHE A 202 8.31 -22.99 -4.20
N ARG A 203 8.44 -24.26 -4.61
CA ARG A 203 9.08 -24.64 -5.88
C ARG A 203 10.51 -24.04 -5.96
N GLN A 204 10.81 -23.31 -7.02
CA GLN A 204 12.09 -22.62 -7.25
C GLN A 204 12.11 -21.19 -6.68
N ARG A 205 11.18 -20.86 -5.77
CA ARG A 205 11.07 -19.51 -5.19
C ARG A 205 11.27 -19.52 -3.69
N ILE A 206 11.92 -18.48 -3.19
CA ILE A 206 11.92 -18.16 -1.76
C ILE A 206 11.06 -16.93 -1.57
N ILE A 207 10.16 -16.98 -0.59
CA ILE A 207 9.29 -15.86 -0.25
C ILE A 207 9.74 -15.32 1.09
N GLY A 208 10.24 -14.09 1.10
CA GLY A 208 10.53 -13.35 2.33
C GLY A 208 9.32 -12.49 2.70
N TYR A 209 8.92 -12.49 3.96
CA TYR A 209 7.78 -11.71 4.43
C TYR A 209 8.21 -10.61 5.37
N ALA A 210 7.57 -9.45 5.30
CA ALA A 210 7.61 -8.44 6.34
C ALA A 210 6.19 -8.12 6.78
N ALA A 211 5.98 -8.06 8.09
CA ALA A 211 4.75 -7.56 8.66
C ALA A 211 5.05 -6.28 9.45
N ILE A 212 4.23 -5.27 9.21
CA ILE A 212 4.22 -4.04 10.00
C ILE A 212 2.95 -4.04 10.83
N VAL A 213 3.10 -3.99 12.14
CA VAL A 213 1.98 -4.12 13.06
C VAL A 213 1.90 -2.88 13.93
N SER A 214 0.69 -2.34 14.11
CA SER A 214 0.46 -1.30 15.11
C SER A 214 0.75 -1.83 16.51
N ARG A 215 1.47 -1.05 17.32
CA ARG A 215 1.66 -1.36 18.75
C ARG A 215 0.47 -0.94 19.61
N GLY A 216 -0.64 -0.55 18.99
CA GLY A 216 -1.84 -0.05 19.64
C GLY A 216 -2.04 1.45 19.41
N GLY A 217 -2.99 2.03 20.15
CA GLY A 217 -3.44 3.41 19.94
C GLY A 217 -4.42 3.57 18.79
N SER A 218 -4.70 4.83 18.44
CA SER A 218 -5.58 5.22 17.33
C SER A 218 -4.95 4.86 15.98
N PRO A 219 -5.76 4.55 14.95
CA PRO A 219 -5.26 4.32 13.61
C PRO A 219 -4.41 5.48 13.09
N CYS A 220 -3.39 5.15 12.31
CA CYS A 220 -2.46 6.13 11.76
C CYS A 220 -2.00 5.72 10.36
N ILE A 221 -1.47 6.66 9.59
CA ILE A 221 -0.90 6.40 8.26
C ILE A 221 0.61 6.22 8.41
N LEU A 222 1.10 5.03 8.07
CA LEU A 222 2.53 4.82 7.89
C LEU A 222 2.89 5.06 6.44
N ARG A 223 3.82 5.97 6.19
CA ARG A 223 4.52 6.12 4.91
C ARG A 223 5.99 5.81 5.14
N ALA A 224 6.48 4.72 4.54
CA ALA A 224 7.84 4.27 4.78
C ALA A 224 8.47 3.72 3.51
N ARG A 225 9.78 3.95 3.36
CA ARG A 225 10.59 3.18 2.43
C ARG A 225 11.04 1.91 3.13
N LEU A 226 10.57 0.77 2.65
CA LEU A 226 11.02 -0.53 3.08
C LEU A 226 12.18 -0.98 2.22
N SER A 227 13.24 -1.47 2.84
CA SER A 227 14.31 -2.17 2.15
C SER A 227 14.42 -3.59 2.66
N LEU A 228 14.49 -4.54 1.74
CA LEU A 228 14.84 -5.91 2.03
C LEU A 228 16.24 -6.19 1.50
N THR A 229 17.10 -6.71 2.37
CA THR A 229 18.45 -7.16 2.04
C THR A 229 18.57 -8.62 2.41
N VAL A 230 19.05 -9.43 1.47
CA VAL A 230 19.44 -10.81 1.75
C VAL A 230 20.91 -10.83 2.11
N GLN A 231 21.20 -11.47 3.25
CA GLN A 231 22.55 -11.62 3.76
C GLN A 231 22.90 -13.10 3.86
N GLU A 232 24.15 -13.42 3.54
CA GLU A 232 24.73 -14.73 3.71
C GLU A 232 25.79 -14.71 4.82
N MET A 233 25.98 -15.84 5.49
CA MET A 233 27.05 -15.99 6.46
C MET A 233 28.38 -16.20 5.71
N ARG A 234 29.32 -15.29 5.90
CA ARG A 234 30.72 -15.40 5.43
C ARG A 234 31.67 -15.55 6.61
N ALA A 235 32.96 -15.72 6.33
CA ALA A 235 34.01 -15.89 7.34
C ALA A 235 34.01 -14.80 8.44
N HIS A 236 33.61 -13.57 8.10
CA HIS A 236 33.58 -12.42 9.02
C HIS A 236 32.17 -11.99 9.43
N GLY A 237 31.18 -12.90 9.32
CA GLY A 237 29.80 -12.65 9.70
C GLY A 237 28.85 -12.42 8.53
N TRP A 238 27.72 -11.78 8.81
CA TRP A 238 26.65 -11.58 7.83
C TRP A 238 26.99 -10.46 6.84
N ALA A 239 27.13 -10.83 5.58
CA ALA A 239 27.37 -9.90 4.48
C ALA A 239 26.18 -9.91 3.51
N THR A 240 25.93 -8.79 2.83
CA THR A 240 25.00 -8.77 1.69
C THR A 240 25.47 -9.79 0.66
N ALA A 241 24.57 -10.63 0.16
CA ALA A 241 24.87 -11.59 -0.90
C ALA A 241 24.83 -10.88 -2.28
N PRO A 242 26.00 -10.59 -2.90
CA PRO A 242 26.10 -9.78 -4.12
C PRO A 242 25.70 -10.54 -5.40
N GLU A 243 25.68 -11.87 -5.37
CA GLU A 243 25.29 -12.74 -6.49
C GLU A 243 23.81 -12.63 -6.86
N ILE A 244 23.06 -11.88 -6.05
CA ILE A 244 21.62 -11.70 -6.16
C ILE A 244 21.33 -10.40 -6.89
N ARG A 245 20.84 -10.49 -8.12
CA ARG A 245 20.40 -9.32 -8.87
C ARG A 245 19.21 -8.67 -8.17
N GLY A 246 19.33 -7.37 -7.92
CA GLY A 246 18.29 -6.58 -7.23
C GLY A 246 18.36 -6.64 -5.70
N ASN A 247 19.43 -7.20 -5.11
CA ASN A 247 19.69 -7.13 -3.69
C ASN A 247 20.63 -5.95 -3.34
N SER A 248 20.28 -5.01 -2.48
CA SER A 248 19.00 -4.86 -1.76
C SER A 248 17.85 -4.38 -2.65
N ALA A 249 16.63 -4.85 -2.38
CA ALA A 249 15.42 -4.31 -2.98
C ALA A 249 14.79 -3.27 -2.06
N SER A 250 14.20 -2.20 -2.62
CA SER A 250 13.45 -1.21 -1.85
C SER A 250 12.11 -0.88 -2.49
N THR A 251 11.08 -0.67 -1.67
CA THR A 251 9.76 -0.23 -2.09
C THR A 251 9.23 0.84 -1.14
N THR A 252 8.45 1.78 -1.65
CA THR A 252 7.74 2.75 -0.82
C THR A 252 6.36 2.19 -0.53
N VAL A 253 6.03 2.08 0.76
CA VAL A 253 4.71 1.65 1.21
C VAL A 253 3.97 2.80 1.83
N ALA A 254 2.66 2.77 1.67
CA ALA A 254 1.79 3.59 2.45
C ALA A 254 0.56 2.79 2.86
N VAL A 255 0.32 2.70 4.16
CA VAL A 255 -0.68 1.81 4.75
C VAL A 255 -1.35 2.51 5.93
N VAL A 256 -2.60 2.17 6.18
CA VAL A 256 -3.25 2.51 7.45
C VAL A 256 -2.91 1.40 8.44
N LEU A 257 -2.24 1.76 9.53
CA LEU A 257 -2.00 0.86 10.65
C LEU A 257 -3.09 1.04 11.68
N ALA A 258 -3.70 -0.07 12.08
CA ALA A 258 -4.82 -0.13 12.99
C ALA A 258 -4.68 -1.39 13.87
N ARG A 259 -5.44 -1.49 14.95
CA ARG A 259 -5.28 -2.60 15.91
C ARG A 259 -5.70 -3.92 15.25
N GLY A 260 -4.83 -4.93 15.35
CA GLY A 260 -5.11 -6.25 14.79
C GLY A 260 -5.14 -6.32 13.26
N SER A 261 -4.74 -5.26 12.56
CA SER A 261 -4.64 -5.22 11.10
C SER A 261 -3.16 -5.06 10.70
N PRO A 262 -2.40 -6.17 10.57
CA PRO A 262 -1.03 -6.09 10.10
C PRO A 262 -0.98 -5.71 8.62
N ALA A 263 -0.04 -4.84 8.26
CA ALA A 263 0.32 -4.60 6.88
C ALA A 263 1.41 -5.59 6.48
N GLU A 264 1.06 -6.56 5.64
CA GLU A 264 1.99 -7.59 5.16
C GLU A 264 2.52 -7.27 3.77
N LEU A 265 3.81 -7.56 3.60
CA LEU A 265 4.55 -7.44 2.36
C LEU A 265 5.35 -8.70 2.13
N PHE A 266 5.57 -9.03 0.86
CA PHE A 266 6.48 -10.10 0.54
C PHE A 266 7.40 -9.74 -0.62
N TRP A 267 8.56 -10.38 -0.61
CA TRP A 267 9.46 -10.39 -1.73
C TRP A 267 9.51 -11.82 -2.19
N SER A 268 9.40 -12.02 -3.49
CA SER A 268 9.61 -13.34 -4.04
C SER A 268 10.90 -13.33 -4.85
N TRP A 269 11.63 -14.41 -4.67
CA TRP A 269 12.84 -14.66 -5.40
C TRP A 269 12.58 -15.74 -6.42
N THR A 270 13.10 -15.59 -7.63
CA THR A 270 13.09 -16.67 -8.63
C THR A 270 14.51 -17.18 -8.85
N ASN A 271 14.66 -18.52 -8.84
CA ASN A 271 15.90 -19.21 -9.17
C ASN A 271 17.08 -18.81 -8.26
N TRP A 272 17.06 -19.29 -7.00
CA TRP A 272 18.17 -19.09 -6.08
C TRP A 272 19.39 -19.91 -6.49
N CYS A 273 20.54 -19.24 -6.65
CA CYS A 273 21.82 -19.85 -6.97
C CYS A 273 22.95 -19.37 -6.04
N GLY A 274 22.60 -18.81 -4.88
CA GLY A 274 23.56 -18.39 -3.85
C GLY A 274 24.26 -19.57 -3.18
N GLY A 275 25.40 -19.30 -2.54
CA GLY A 275 26.21 -20.31 -1.86
C GLY A 275 25.39 -21.06 -0.81
N GLY A 276 25.52 -22.39 -0.75
CA GLY A 276 24.71 -23.28 0.12
C GLY A 276 24.86 -23.08 1.63
N GLY A 277 25.42 -21.95 2.07
CA GLY A 277 25.53 -21.56 3.47
C GLY A 277 24.25 -20.93 4.04
N PRO A 278 24.23 -20.66 5.36
CA PRO A 278 23.09 -20.01 6.00
C PRO A 278 22.86 -18.60 5.45
N PHE A 279 21.59 -18.25 5.26
CA PHE A 279 21.15 -16.93 4.82
C PHE A 279 20.09 -16.36 5.77
N ARG A 280 19.99 -15.03 5.80
CA ARG A 280 18.97 -14.29 6.54
C ARG A 280 18.41 -13.14 5.73
N TRP A 281 17.18 -12.80 6.06
CA TRP A 281 16.51 -11.58 5.63
C TRP A 281 16.83 -10.48 6.61
N LEU A 282 17.13 -9.29 6.10
CA LEU A 282 17.18 -8.04 6.85
C LEU A 282 16.19 -7.08 6.21
N VAL A 283 15.11 -6.78 6.93
CA VAL A 283 14.12 -5.78 6.52
C VAL A 283 14.34 -4.52 7.35
N ARG A 284 14.29 -3.35 6.71
CA ARG A 284 14.38 -2.05 7.38
C ARG A 284 13.23 -1.13 6.98
N ALA A 285 12.74 -0.36 7.93
CA ALA A 285 11.66 0.63 7.80
C ALA A 285 11.98 1.85 8.66
N GLY A 286 12.65 2.86 8.08
CA GLY A 286 13.18 3.98 8.86
C GLY A 286 14.21 3.48 9.89
N GLN A 287 13.95 3.72 11.18
CA GLN A 287 14.81 3.28 12.29
C GLN A 287 14.51 1.85 12.77
N GLN A 288 13.45 1.21 12.25
CA GLN A 288 13.09 -0.15 12.61
C GLN A 288 13.83 -1.14 11.70
N SER A 289 14.28 -2.25 12.26
CA SER A 289 14.82 -3.36 11.50
C SER A 289 14.38 -4.69 12.09
N ALA A 290 14.16 -5.66 11.22
CA ALA A 290 13.85 -7.03 11.61
C ALA A 290 14.71 -8.00 10.80
N THR A 291 15.08 -9.12 11.42
CA THR A 291 15.81 -10.18 10.73
C THR A 291 15.15 -11.53 10.93
N ALA A 292 15.19 -12.38 9.91
CA ALA A 292 14.77 -13.76 10.00
C ALA A 292 15.75 -14.66 9.27
N ARG A 293 16.07 -15.82 9.84
CA ARG A 293 16.75 -16.89 9.11
C ARG A 293 15.73 -17.61 8.24
N ALA A 294 16.15 -18.04 7.07
CA ALA A 294 15.33 -18.89 6.22
C ALA A 294 15.64 -20.37 6.50
N ALA A 295 14.60 -21.21 6.43
CA ALA A 295 14.72 -22.60 6.82
C ALA A 295 15.43 -23.47 5.77
N ARG A 296 15.17 -23.25 4.46
CA ARG A 296 15.80 -23.96 3.34
C ARG A 296 15.79 -23.13 2.06
N VAL A 297 16.84 -23.27 1.27
CA VAL A 297 16.96 -22.74 -0.08
C VAL A 297 16.47 -23.79 -1.09
N PRO A 298 15.66 -23.47 -2.11
CA PRO A 298 15.43 -24.35 -3.24
C PRO A 298 16.71 -24.53 -4.08
N ALA A 299 16.83 -25.67 -4.77
CA ALA A 299 17.95 -25.91 -5.67
C ALA A 299 17.96 -24.91 -6.84
N CYS A 300 19.15 -24.49 -7.26
CA CYS A 300 19.37 -23.69 -8.46
C CYS A 300 19.09 -24.57 -9.69
N ASP A 301 18.19 -24.14 -10.58
CA ASP A 301 17.85 -24.90 -11.78
C ASP A 301 17.36 -23.96 -12.91
N PRO A 302 18.08 -23.86 -14.04
CA PRO A 302 19.36 -24.51 -14.35
C PRO A 302 20.54 -23.82 -13.67
N SER A 303 21.58 -24.59 -13.35
CA SER A 303 22.85 -24.10 -12.82
C SER A 303 23.45 -23.03 -13.73
N GLY A 304 23.45 -21.77 -13.29
CA GLY A 304 23.99 -20.63 -14.04
C GLY A 304 22.97 -19.53 -14.39
N SER A 305 21.67 -19.76 -14.17
CA SER A 305 20.68 -18.69 -14.29
C SER A 305 20.82 -17.67 -13.15
N ALA A 306 20.65 -16.39 -13.46
CA ALA A 306 20.80 -15.32 -12.47
C ALA A 306 19.67 -15.37 -11.41
N SER A 307 20.06 -15.28 -10.15
CA SER A 307 19.13 -15.04 -9.05
C SER A 307 18.57 -13.63 -9.12
N THR A 308 17.24 -13.50 -9.12
CA THR A 308 16.56 -12.19 -9.21
C THR A 308 15.58 -12.02 -8.06
N LEU A 309 15.75 -10.91 -7.33
CA LEU A 309 14.84 -10.47 -6.28
C LEU A 309 13.78 -9.54 -6.87
N GLN A 310 12.50 -9.87 -6.68
CA GLN A 310 11.38 -9.06 -7.13
C GLN A 310 10.46 -8.74 -5.95
N PRO A 311 10.15 -7.45 -5.69
CA PRO A 311 9.11 -7.11 -4.73
C PRO A 311 7.75 -7.52 -5.29
N PHE A 312 6.91 -8.12 -4.45
CA PHE A 312 5.53 -8.43 -4.82
C PHE A 312 4.58 -7.92 -3.74
N PHE A 313 3.42 -7.47 -4.17
CA PHE A 313 2.30 -7.20 -3.29
C PHE A 313 1.13 -7.98 -3.87
N ASN A 314 0.64 -9.03 -3.20
CA ASN A 314 -0.56 -9.75 -3.66
C ASN A 314 -1.27 -10.52 -2.55
N PRO A 315 -2.50 -11.02 -2.81
CA PRO A 315 -3.70 -10.75 -2.03
C PRO A 315 -3.70 -11.43 -0.66
N PRO A 316 -4.67 -11.12 0.22
CA PRO A 316 -4.94 -11.91 1.41
C PRO A 316 -5.39 -13.31 0.96
N TYR A 317 -4.44 -14.18 0.61
CA TYR A 317 -4.63 -15.55 1.03
C TYR A 317 -4.65 -15.47 2.55
N PRO A 318 -5.71 -15.97 3.21
CA PRO A 318 -5.65 -16.11 4.66
C PRO A 318 -4.40 -16.92 4.93
N VAL A 319 -3.36 -16.26 5.46
CA VAL A 319 -2.26 -16.96 6.09
C VAL A 319 -2.96 -17.87 7.09
N PRO A 320 -2.84 -19.20 6.98
CA PRO A 320 -3.57 -20.08 7.86
C PRO A 320 -3.30 -19.64 9.29
N PRO A 321 -4.33 -19.53 10.15
CA PRO A 321 -4.22 -18.99 11.52
C PRO A 321 -3.30 -19.81 12.44
N SER A 322 -2.57 -20.80 11.91
CA SER A 322 -1.76 -21.79 12.62
C SER A 322 -0.43 -21.26 13.14
N ARG A 323 -0.06 -20.00 12.88
CA ARG A 323 0.95 -19.31 13.70
C ARG A 323 0.46 -17.91 14.04
N ARG A 324 -0.44 -17.82 15.03
CA ARG A 324 -0.46 -16.64 15.89
C ARG A 324 0.98 -16.39 16.31
N LEU A 325 1.60 -15.39 15.72
CA LEU A 325 2.83 -14.81 16.23
C LEU A 325 2.50 -14.50 17.70
N LYS A 326 3.06 -15.28 18.62
CA LYS A 326 3.02 -14.96 20.03
C LYS A 326 3.87 -13.69 20.16
N TYR A 327 3.20 -12.55 20.13
CA TYR A 327 3.76 -11.26 20.51
C TYR A 327 3.81 -11.18 22.03
#